data_AF-A0A3D0HKP3-F1
#
_entry.id   AF-A0A3D0HKP3-F1
#
_cell.length_a   1.000
_cell.length_b   1.000
_cell.length_c   1.000
_cell.angle_alpha   90.00
_cell.angle_beta   90.00
_cell.angle_gamma   90.00
#
_symmetry.space_group_name_H-M   'P 1'
#
loop_
_entity.id
_entity.type
_entity.pdbx_description
1 polymer ?
#
loop_
_entity_poly.entity_id
_entity_poly.type
_entity_poly.pdbx_seq_one_letter_code
_entity_poly.pdbx_strand_id
1 'polypeptide(L)'
;GALTGLIAGLMYDFVLPTPVGLTSLALGLAGATAGLLVYFYREPTWWMRLITIGVVSLLGEVYYPLAQTVVGLDGWLQFRIIKVAIVVAVCNLVLSPIAIFVCRWTLTERKLSV
;
A
#
# COMPACT_ATOMS: atom_id res chain seq x y z
N GLY A 1 -8.90 0.61 -4.30
CA GLY A 1 -7.98 -0.02 -3.34
C GLY A 1 -7.59 -1.40 -3.81
N ALA A 2 -8.34 -2.43 -3.43
CA ALA A 2 -8.02 -3.83 -3.75
C ALA A 2 -7.93 -4.11 -5.26
N LEU A 3 -8.97 -3.77 -6.04
CA LEU A 3 -8.96 -3.97 -7.50
C LEU A 3 -7.81 -3.23 -8.20
N THR A 4 -7.60 -1.97 -7.83
CA THR A 4 -6.51 -1.14 -8.38
C THR A 4 -5.13 -1.73 -8.04
N GLY A 5 -4.93 -2.25 -6.82
CA GLY A 5 -3.70 -2.90 -6.42
C GLY A 5 -3.46 -4.24 -7.13
N LEU A 6 -4.53 -5.04 -7.31
CA LEU A 6 -4.47 -6.32 -8.01
C LEU A 6 -4.12 -6.14 -9.49
N ILE A 7 -4.75 -5.18 -10.17
CA ILE A 7 -4.45 -4.88 -11.58
C ILE A 7 -3.03 -4.33 -11.72
N ALA A 8 -2.63 -3.37 -10.87
CA ALA A 8 -1.28 -2.81 -10.91
C ALA A 8 -0.21 -3.88 -10.67
N GLY A 9 -0.45 -4.80 -9.73
CA GLY A 9 0.47 -5.91 -9.50
C GLY A 9 0.48 -6.93 -10.65
N LEU A 10 -0.66 -7.24 -11.28
CA LEU A 10 -0.64 -8.07 -12.51
C LEU A 10 0.21 -7.44 -13.61
N MET A 11 0.15 -6.11 -13.77
CA MET A 11 1.01 -5.42 -14.72
C MET A 11 2.50 -5.59 -14.39
N TYR A 12 2.86 -5.51 -13.09
CA TYR A 12 4.24 -5.77 -12.65
C TYR A 12 4.66 -7.23 -12.87
N ASP A 13 3.78 -8.19 -12.56
CA ASP A 13 4.04 -9.63 -12.77
C ASP A 13 4.24 -9.99 -14.24
N PHE A 14 3.66 -9.25 -15.19
CA PHE A 14 3.88 -9.48 -16.63
C PHE A 14 5.15 -8.82 -17.17
N VAL A 15 5.73 -7.87 -16.44
CA VAL A 15 6.95 -7.15 -16.84
C VAL A 15 8.19 -7.76 -16.20
N LEU A 16 8.10 -8.21 -14.94
CA LEU A 16 9.23 -8.82 -14.23
C LEU A 16 9.23 -10.34 -14.39
N PRO A 17 10.41 -10.98 -14.34
CA PRO A 17 10.54 -12.45 -14.34
C PRO A 17 10.18 -13.06 -12.96
N THR A 18 9.16 -12.53 -12.30
CA THR A 18 8.61 -13.05 -11.04
C THR A 18 7.42 -13.97 -11.34
N PRO A 19 7.12 -14.96 -10.48
CA PRO A 19 5.96 -15.83 -10.66
C PRO A 19 4.67 -15.01 -10.71
N VAL A 20 3.84 -15.31 -11.71
CA VAL A 20 2.59 -14.58 -11.97
C VAL A 20 1.66 -14.71 -10.77
N GLY A 21 1.15 -13.58 -10.27
CA GLY A 21 0.22 -13.52 -9.15
C GLY A 21 0.85 -13.08 -7.82
N LEU A 22 2.19 -13.07 -7.70
CA LEU A 22 2.85 -12.73 -6.44
C LEU A 22 2.74 -11.23 -6.13
N THR A 23 3.16 -10.37 -7.06
CA THR A 23 3.06 -8.92 -6.84
C THR A 23 1.60 -8.45 -6.89
N SER A 24 0.78 -9.10 -7.73
CA SER A 24 -0.67 -8.90 -7.77
C SER A 24 -1.36 -9.13 -6.42
N LEU A 25 -1.06 -10.24 -5.75
CA LEU A 25 -1.66 -10.56 -4.46
C LEU A 25 -1.16 -9.60 -3.36
N ALA A 26 0.15 -9.31 -3.31
CA ALA A 26 0.72 -8.39 -2.34
C ALA A 26 0.15 -6.96 -2.47
N LEU A 27 0.10 -6.41 -3.69
CA LEU A 27 -0.46 -5.08 -3.93
C LEU A 27 -1.98 -5.05 -3.79
N GLY A 28 -2.67 -6.14 -4.14
CA GLY A 28 -4.10 -6.32 -3.87
C GLY A 28 -4.41 -6.24 -2.37
N LEU A 29 -3.65 -6.94 -1.53
CA LEU A 29 -3.77 -6.90 -0.06
C LEU A 29 -3.43 -5.52 0.52
N ALA A 30 -2.37 -4.88 0.03
CA ALA A 30 -2.03 -3.51 0.43
C ALA A 30 -3.17 -2.53 0.07
N GLY A 31 -3.74 -2.66 -1.13
CA GLY A 31 -4.88 -1.85 -1.57
C GLY A 31 -6.17 -2.15 -0.79
N ALA A 32 -6.38 -3.38 -0.35
CA ALA A 32 -7.51 -3.78 0.49
C ALA A 32 -7.39 -3.21 1.90
N THR A 33 -6.22 -3.33 2.52
CA THR A 33 -5.95 -2.81 3.86
C THR A 33 -6.03 -1.29 3.92
N ALA A 34 -5.56 -0.59 2.88
CA ALA A 34 -5.78 0.85 2.73
C ALA A 34 -7.27 1.22 2.72
N GLY A 35 -8.09 0.47 1.96
CA GLY A 35 -9.52 0.69 1.88
C GLY A 35 -10.24 0.44 3.21
N LEU A 36 -9.86 -0.62 3.92
CA LEU A 36 -10.42 -0.96 5.23
C LEU A 36 -10.10 0.12 6.28
N LEU A 37 -8.86 0.59 6.34
CA LEU A 37 -8.48 1.59 7.32
C LEU A 37 -9.20 2.93 7.09
N VAL A 38 -9.38 3.35 5.83
CA VAL A 38 -10.16 4.57 5.53
C VAL A 38 -11.65 4.38 5.84
N TYR A 39 -12.20 3.18 5.68
CA TYR A 39 -13.60 2.89 6.03
C TYR A 39 -13.88 3.04 7.53
N PHE A 40 -12.93 2.68 8.40
CA PHE A 40 -13.08 2.83 9.85
C PHE A 40 -13.14 4.29 10.31
N TYR A 41 -12.51 5.22 9.60
CA TYR A 41 -12.48 6.64 9.95
C TYR A 41 -13.42 7.45 9.05
N ARG A 42 -14.66 7.67 9.52
CA ARG A 42 -15.71 8.39 8.75
C ARG A 42 -15.43 9.88 8.54
N GLU A 43 -14.65 10.49 9.45
CA GLU A 43 -14.09 11.86 9.30
C GLU A 43 -12.60 11.88 9.65
N PRO A 44 -11.72 11.47 8.74
CA PRO A 44 -10.31 11.39 9.02
C PRO A 44 -9.70 12.80 8.98
N THR A 45 -9.16 13.24 10.11
CA THR A 45 -8.28 14.42 10.15
C THR A 45 -7.04 14.19 9.28
N TRP A 46 -6.42 15.27 8.79
CA TRP A 46 -5.27 15.15 7.89
C TRP A 46 -4.12 14.32 8.50
N TRP A 47 -3.86 14.44 9.80
CA TRP A 47 -2.89 13.63 10.53
C TRP A 47 -3.22 12.13 10.56
N MET A 48 -4.49 11.76 10.74
CA MET A 48 -4.91 10.35 10.70
C MET A 48 -4.71 9.72 9.32
N ARG A 49 -4.85 10.50 8.24
CA ARG A 49 -4.53 10.03 6.87
C ARG A 49 -3.04 9.71 6.74
N LEU A 50 -2.16 10.54 7.29
CA LEU A 50 -0.70 10.31 7.26
C LEU A 50 -0.31 9.03 8.01
N ILE A 51 -0.85 8.83 9.22
CA ILE A 51 -0.59 7.63 10.01
C ILE A 51 -1.10 6.38 9.27
N THR A 52 -2.30 6.45 8.70
CA THR A 52 -2.88 5.35 7.90
C THR A 52 -1.97 4.97 6.73
N ILE A 53 -1.45 5.95 5.99
CA ILE A 53 -0.52 5.71 4.87
C ILE A 53 0.77 5.06 5.37
N GLY A 54 1.31 5.51 6.50
CA GLY A 54 2.49 4.89 7.12
C GLY A 54 2.26 3.42 7.50
N VAL A 55 1.14 3.13 8.18
CA VAL A 55 0.79 1.75 8.59
C VAL A 55 0.57 0.84 7.38
N VAL A 56 -0.18 1.31 6.38
CA VAL A 56 -0.41 0.55 5.13
C VAL A 56 0.89 0.29 4.39
N SER A 57 1.79 1.27 4.33
CA SER A 57 3.08 1.13 3.66
C SER A 57 3.95 0.06 4.34
N LEU A 58 3.98 0.07 5.68
CA LEU A 58 4.71 -0.92 6.46
C LEU A 58 4.12 -2.32 6.23
N LEU A 59 2.80 -2.46 6.25
CA LEU A 59 2.12 -3.73 5.96
C LEU A 59 2.36 -4.19 4.51
N GLY A 60 2.37 -3.28 3.54
CA GLY A 60 2.66 -3.57 2.14
C GLY A 60 4.03 -4.23 1.93
N GLU A 61 5.06 -3.71 2.59
CA GLU A 61 6.41 -4.26 2.58
C GLU A 61 6.52 -5.64 3.26
N VAL A 62 5.59 -5.97 4.15
CA VAL A 62 5.49 -7.29 4.78
C VAL A 62 4.71 -8.28 3.92
N TYR A 63 3.72 -7.84 3.14
CA TYR A 63 2.93 -8.72 2.27
C TYR A 63 3.76 -9.36 1.17
N TYR A 64 4.76 -8.66 0.64
CA TYR A 64 5.61 -9.18 -0.41
C TYR A 64 6.45 -10.41 0.00
N PRO A 65 7.25 -10.37 1.10
CA PRO A 65 7.95 -11.56 1.57
C PRO A 65 7.00 -12.65 2.04
N LEU A 66 5.84 -12.31 2.64
CA LEU A 66 4.83 -13.32 2.97
C LEU A 66 4.35 -14.06 1.71
N ALA A 67 4.06 -13.34 0.62
CA ALA A 67 3.68 -13.97 -0.64
C ALA A 67 4.83 -14.83 -1.23
N GLN A 68 6.09 -14.42 -1.08
CA GLN A 68 7.26 -15.22 -1.48
C GLN A 68 7.38 -16.53 -0.69
N THR A 69 7.12 -16.51 0.62
CA THR A 69 7.15 -17.73 1.45
C THR A 69 6.11 -18.77 1.00
N VAL A 70 4.95 -18.33 0.52
CA VAL A 70 3.89 -19.22 0.01
C VAL A 70 4.30 -19.89 -1.30
N VAL A 71 5.08 -19.20 -2.15
CA VAL A 71 5.57 -19.74 -3.44
C VAL A 71 6.83 -20.60 -3.26
N GLY A 72 7.32 -20.78 -2.03
CA GLY A 72 8.52 -21.57 -1.75
C GLY A 72 9.82 -20.91 -2.21
N LEU A 73 9.78 -19.59 -2.48
CA LEU A 73 10.98 -18.81 -2.72
C LEU A 73 11.59 -18.46 -1.35
N ASP A 74 12.73 -19.07 -1.03
CA ASP A 74 13.49 -18.77 0.18
C ASP A 74 14.06 -17.35 0.12
N GLY A 75 13.25 -16.39 0.55
CA GLY A 75 13.61 -14.99 0.78
C GLY A 75 13.55 -14.70 2.26
N TRP A 76 14.67 -14.95 2.95
CA TRP A 76 14.80 -14.80 4.40
C TRP A 76 14.21 -13.48 4.91
N LEU A 77 13.43 -13.59 5.98
CA LEU A 77 13.00 -12.51 6.86
C LEU A 77 14.25 -11.91 7.54
N GLN A 78 15.11 -11.29 6.75
CA GLN A 78 16.33 -10.66 7.22
C GLN A 78 15.97 -9.34 7.87
N PHE A 79 16.76 -8.91 8.86
CA PHE A 79 16.69 -7.57 9.45
C PHE A 79 16.70 -6.43 8.39
N ARG A 80 17.14 -6.74 7.16
CA ARG A 80 17.04 -5.85 6.00
C ARG A 80 15.60 -5.45 5.66
N ILE A 81 14.63 -6.36 5.73
CA ILE A 81 13.21 -6.05 5.43
C ILE A 81 12.67 -5.03 6.43
N ILE A 82 13.05 -5.14 7.70
CA ILE A 82 12.64 -4.17 8.73
C ILE A 82 13.21 -2.78 8.41
N LYS A 83 14.49 -2.70 8.00
CA LYS A 83 15.09 -1.43 7.56
C LYS A 83 14.39 -0.86 6.33
N VAL A 84 14.09 -1.70 5.33
CA VAL A 84 13.39 -1.26 4.11
C VAL A 84 11.98 -0.78 4.43
N ALA A 85 11.23 -1.52 5.25
CA ALA A 85 9.89 -1.14 5.67
C ALA A 85 9.86 0.21 6.40
N ILE A 86 10.82 0.46 7.28
CA ILE A 86 10.95 1.76 7.97
C ILE A 86 11.27 2.87 6.97
N VAL A 87 12.24 2.66 6.07
CA VAL A 87 12.62 3.67 5.06
C VAL A 87 11.43 3.99 4.15
N VAL A 88 10.73 2.98 3.65
CA VAL A 88 9.56 3.14 2.78
C VAL A 88 8.43 3.83 3.53
N ALA A 89 8.17 3.46 4.78
CA ALA A 89 7.17 4.12 5.61
C ALA A 89 7.50 5.61 5.78
N VAL A 90 8.75 5.98 6.09
CA VAL A 90 9.17 7.37 6.26
C VAL A 90 9.07 8.14 4.94
N CYS A 91 9.58 7.58 3.83
CA CYS A 91 9.48 8.21 2.51
C CYS A 91 8.02 8.43 2.09
N ASN A 92 7.16 7.44 2.28
CA ASN A 92 5.74 7.56 1.97
C ASN A 92 5.04 8.56 2.90
N LEU A 93 5.44 8.68 4.16
CA LEU A 93 4.91 9.69 5.07
C LEU A 93 5.28 11.11 4.60
N VAL A 94 6.50 11.32 4.11
CA VAL A 94 6.94 12.61 3.54
C VAL A 94 6.25 12.93 2.21
N LEU A 95 6.02 11.92 1.36
CA LEU A 95 5.35 12.09 0.06
C LEU A 95 3.82 12.17 0.18
N SER A 96 3.25 11.62 1.25
CA SER A 96 1.80 11.58 1.47
C SER A 96 1.09 12.94 1.47
N PRO A 97 1.60 14.05 2.05
CA PRO A 97 0.94 15.35 1.94
C PRO A 97 0.81 15.79 0.47
N ILE A 98 1.83 15.55 -0.35
CA ILE A 98 1.81 15.89 -1.78
C ILE A 98 0.74 15.05 -2.49
N ALA A 99 0.68 13.74 -2.21
CA ALA A 99 -0.33 12.86 -2.77
C ALA A 99 -1.75 13.27 -2.34
N ILE A 100 -1.96 13.67 -1.08
CA ILE A 100 -3.25 14.16 -0.58
C ILE A 100 -3.65 15.46 -1.33
N PHE A 101 -2.71 16.38 -1.56
CA PHE A 101 -2.96 17.58 -2.36
C PHE A 101 -3.39 17.25 -3.79
N VAL A 102 -2.67 16.34 -4.45
CA VAL A 102 -3.01 15.90 -5.82
C VAL A 102 -4.37 15.21 -5.85
N CYS A 103 -4.68 14.35 -4.88
CA CYS A 103 -5.97 13.69 -4.75
C CYS A 103 -7.11 14.68 -4.55
N ARG A 104 -6.92 15.74 -3.75
CA ARG A 104 -7.92 16.80 -3.58
C ARG A 104 -8.17 17.62 -4.86
N TRP A 105 -7.18 17.70 -5.74
CA TRP A 105 -7.30 18.38 -7.01
C TRP A 105 -8.00 17.52 -8.08
N THR A 106 -7.76 16.21 -8.06
CA THR A 106 -8.31 15.26 -9.04
C THR A 106 -9.68 14.70 -8.65
N LEU A 107 -9.88 14.38 -7.38
CA LEU A 107 -11.19 14.10 -6.82
C LEU A 107 -11.75 15.44 -6.36
N THR A 108 -12.67 16.02 -7.12
CA THR A 108 -13.58 17.03 -6.57
C THR A 108 -14.20 16.40 -5.33
N GLU A 109 -13.66 16.72 -4.14
CA GLU A 109 -14.28 16.39 -2.86
C GLU A 109 -15.64 17.11 -2.90
N ARG A 110 -16.64 16.45 -3.47
CA ARG A 110 -18.03 16.87 -3.40
C ARG A 110 -18.32 16.79 -1.91
N LYS A 111 -18.19 17.93 -1.23
CA LYS A 111 -18.65 18.12 0.14
C LYS A 111 -20.04 17.51 0.19
N LEU A 112 -20.14 16.31 0.77
CA LEU A 112 -21.43 15.78 1.19
C LEU A 112 -21.81 16.68 2.36
N SER A 113 -22.48 17.76 2.01
CA SER A 113 -23.27 18.58 2.92
C SER A 113 -24.25 17.64 3.60
N VAL A 114 -23.98 17.34 4.87
CA VAL A 114 -25.02 17.14 5.86
C VAL A 114 -25.02 18.40 6.72
#